data_AF-A0AAD6CAE9-F1
#
_entry.id   AF-A0AAD6CAE9-F1
#
_cell.length_a   1.000
_cell.length_b   1.000
_cell.length_c   1.000
_cell.angle_alpha   90.00
_cell.angle_beta   90.00
_cell.angle_gamma   90.00
#
_symmetry.space_group_name_H-M   'P 1'
#
loop_
_entity.id
_entity.type
_entity.pdbx_description
1 polymer ?
#
loop_
_entity_poly.entity_id
_entity_poly.type
_entity_poly.pdbx_seq_one_letter_code
_entity_poly.pdbx_strand_id
1 'polypeptide(L)'
;MQGQKRILRLQYVLYQTTGPQHGYSITLDSVQNGLEINTAFLNHLSVDPNANTPTAGGSVTFGQAIDALYSVGKEMQTGSFSCVGLLGGGLGGGVGRLSGLHGLVLESLMTVRLMLPNTTIITASKDENEDIFCAIRGAGFNFGYVLNATYRIYDQVPNGLHLNADFKFPISQVQSYYERLDTISKSLPKEPSILTLFNFDADLNETVITANAVYAGPEADGRAAVQFLLDQNPLWAIGVNRIDPDAYTTASGILAVPDNETAYPWRSLIAHALLEFKHSDANLDAVVDGYARRIRDVLVKTAGTARLNVYVSYSHGDETLEEVYGEQKLGRLAKLKQRIDPDGLFDAYHALPMAYP
;
A
#
# COMPACT_ATOMS: atom_id res chain seq x y z
N MET A 1 -46.24 11.87 -20.47
CA MET A 1 -44.96 11.15 -20.28
C MET A 1 -43.85 12.17 -20.28
N GLN A 2 -43.48 12.65 -19.09
CA GLN A 2 -42.48 13.70 -18.87
C GLN A 2 -41.44 13.10 -17.91
N GLY A 3 -40.20 13.01 -18.38
CA GLY A 3 -39.12 12.34 -17.66
C GLY A 3 -38.76 13.04 -16.36
N GLN A 4 -38.98 12.36 -15.24
CA GLN A 4 -38.30 12.70 -13.98
C GLN A 4 -36.87 12.15 -14.04
N LYS A 5 -35.91 12.99 -14.44
CA LYS A 5 -34.53 12.83 -13.98
C LYS A 5 -34.53 13.11 -12.48
N ARG A 6 -34.67 12.08 -11.65
CA ARG A 6 -34.40 12.19 -10.21
C ARG A 6 -32.89 12.28 -10.02
N ILE A 7 -32.36 13.50 -10.09
CA ILE A 7 -31.06 13.81 -9.49
C ILE A 7 -31.34 13.86 -7.99
N LEU A 8 -30.98 12.80 -7.26
CA LEU A 8 -30.96 12.80 -5.81
C LEU A 8 -29.87 13.79 -5.37
N ARG A 9 -30.24 15.04 -5.11
CA ARG A 9 -29.43 15.94 -4.26
C ARG A 9 -29.62 15.48 -2.81
N LEU A 10 -28.80 14.52 -2.38
CA LEU A 10 -28.70 14.11 -0.99
C LEU A 10 -27.59 14.93 -0.34
N GLN A 11 -27.94 16.05 0.28
CA GLN A 11 -26.99 17.01 0.84
C GLN A 11 -26.32 16.58 2.15
N TYR A 12 -26.63 15.40 2.71
CA TYR A 12 -26.16 15.01 4.05
C TYR A 12 -25.95 13.50 4.24
N VAL A 13 -25.58 12.76 3.18
CA VAL A 13 -25.23 11.34 3.30
C VAL A 13 -23.72 11.21 3.14
N LEU A 14 -23.06 10.59 4.11
CA LEU A 14 -21.64 10.26 4.01
C LEU A 14 -21.46 9.16 2.96
N TYR A 15 -20.50 9.35 2.05
CA TYR A 15 -20.22 8.38 0.99
C TYR A 15 -19.01 7.54 1.36
N GLN A 16 -19.14 6.22 1.23
CA GLN A 16 -18.01 5.30 1.24
C GLN A 16 -17.86 4.73 -0.17
N THR A 17 -16.66 4.77 -0.73
CA THR A 17 -16.38 4.13 -2.01
C THR A 17 -15.67 2.82 -1.78
N THR A 18 -16.14 1.74 -2.41
CA THR A 18 -15.54 0.42 -2.23
C THR A 18 -15.15 -0.17 -3.59
N GLY A 19 -13.86 -0.52 -3.70
CA GLY A 19 -13.29 -1.34 -4.77
C GLY A 19 -13.28 -2.81 -4.36
N PRO A 20 -12.16 -3.54 -4.52
CA PRO A 20 -12.00 -4.92 -4.04
C PRO A 20 -11.95 -5.09 -2.51
N GLN A 21 -12.41 -4.07 -1.75
CA GLN A 21 -12.29 -3.95 -0.30
C GLN A 21 -10.81 -4.09 0.17
N HIS A 22 -10.52 -4.32 1.46
CA HIS A 22 -9.19 -4.24 2.15
C HIS A 22 -8.89 -2.96 2.97
N GLY A 23 -9.88 -2.16 3.33
CA GLY A 23 -9.71 -1.13 4.36
C GLY A 23 -9.72 -1.75 5.76
N TYR A 24 -8.74 -1.43 6.62
CA TYR A 24 -8.60 -1.99 7.97
C TYR A 24 -9.03 -1.03 9.09
N SER A 25 -9.36 0.22 8.76
CA SER A 25 -9.54 1.24 9.78
C SER A 25 -10.93 1.24 10.39
N ILE A 26 -10.97 1.39 11.72
CA ILE A 26 -12.20 1.63 12.49
C ILE A 26 -12.92 2.91 12.07
N THR A 27 -12.27 3.83 11.34
CA THR A 27 -12.96 5.02 10.81
C THR A 27 -14.04 4.64 9.80
N LEU A 28 -13.90 3.52 9.10
CA LEU A 28 -14.93 3.02 8.19
C LEU A 28 -16.19 2.57 8.94
N ASP A 29 -16.06 2.08 10.17
CA ASP A 29 -17.20 1.69 11.00
C ASP A 29 -18.02 2.90 11.48
N SER A 30 -17.45 4.10 11.45
CA SER A 30 -18.15 5.34 11.79
C SER A 30 -19.25 5.70 10.79
N VAL A 31 -19.21 5.12 9.59
CA VAL A 31 -20.22 5.35 8.54
C VAL A 31 -21.52 4.62 8.89
N GLN A 32 -22.42 5.32 9.57
CA GLN A 32 -23.75 4.82 9.91
C GLN A 32 -24.81 5.50 9.04
N ASN A 33 -25.71 4.72 8.43
CA ASN A 33 -26.76 5.22 7.52
C ASN A 33 -26.21 5.98 6.29
N GLY A 34 -25.01 5.62 5.83
CA GLY A 34 -24.36 6.18 4.64
C GLY A 34 -24.81 5.52 3.33
N LEU A 35 -24.28 6.02 2.21
CA LEU A 35 -24.40 5.37 0.91
C LEU A 35 -23.04 4.80 0.50
N GLU A 36 -23.01 3.51 0.21
CA GLU A 36 -21.85 2.87 -0.39
C GLU A 36 -21.91 2.99 -1.91
N ILE A 37 -20.91 3.62 -2.50
CA ILE A 37 -20.65 3.59 -3.94
C ILE A 37 -19.80 2.34 -4.20
N ASN A 38 -20.47 1.24 -4.55
CA ASN A 38 -19.80 0.00 -4.94
C ASN A 38 -19.33 0.09 -6.39
N THR A 39 -18.05 -0.20 -6.60
CA THR A 39 -17.39 0.05 -7.88
C THR A 39 -16.95 -1.22 -8.58
N ALA A 40 -17.45 -2.38 -8.16
CA ALA A 40 -17.05 -3.70 -8.66
C ALA A 40 -17.11 -3.84 -10.20
N PHE A 41 -18.00 -3.08 -10.86
CA PHE A 41 -18.14 -3.06 -12.32
C PHE A 41 -17.11 -2.19 -13.06
N LEU A 42 -16.30 -1.41 -12.34
CA LEU A 42 -15.18 -0.66 -12.89
C LEU A 42 -13.91 -1.53 -12.90
N ASN A 43 -14.02 -2.76 -13.36
CA ASN A 43 -12.96 -3.78 -13.39
C ASN A 43 -12.25 -3.89 -14.75
N HIS A 44 -12.35 -2.86 -15.60
CA HIS A 44 -11.69 -2.84 -16.90
C HIS A 44 -10.18 -2.60 -16.74
N LEU A 45 -9.38 -3.33 -17.50
CA LEU A 45 -7.94 -3.12 -17.63
C LEU A 45 -7.57 -3.14 -19.11
N SER A 46 -6.99 -2.04 -19.59
CA SER A 46 -6.47 -1.93 -20.95
C SER A 46 -4.95 -1.94 -20.90
N VAL A 47 -4.32 -2.92 -21.55
CA VAL A 47 -2.86 -3.04 -21.66
C VAL A 47 -2.47 -2.97 -23.13
N ASP A 48 -1.74 -1.92 -23.50
CA ASP A 48 -1.00 -1.85 -24.77
C ASP A 48 0.50 -1.97 -24.45
N PRO A 49 1.15 -3.09 -24.83
CA PRO A 49 2.56 -3.31 -24.50
C PRO A 49 3.52 -2.34 -25.22
N ASN A 50 3.07 -1.68 -26.28
CA ASN A 50 3.88 -0.70 -27.02
C ASN A 50 3.70 0.72 -26.47
N ALA A 51 2.54 1.02 -25.86
CA ALA A 51 2.28 2.34 -25.28
C ALA A 51 2.98 2.53 -23.92
N ASN A 52 3.28 1.44 -23.19
CA ASN A 52 3.79 1.46 -21.81
C ASN A 52 2.90 2.25 -20.83
N THR A 53 1.60 2.39 -21.14
CA THR A 53 0.65 3.19 -20.37
C THR A 53 -0.72 2.50 -20.20
N PRO A 54 -0.83 1.41 -19.43
CA PRO A 54 -2.12 0.78 -19.21
C PRO A 54 -3.07 1.66 -18.42
N THR A 55 -4.37 1.51 -18.68
CA THR A 55 -5.44 2.17 -17.93
C THR A 55 -6.25 1.13 -17.18
N ALA A 56 -6.37 1.31 -15.87
CA ALA A 56 -7.11 0.43 -14.97
C ALA A 56 -8.30 1.17 -14.34
N GLY A 57 -9.45 0.51 -14.30
CA GLY A 57 -10.62 0.97 -13.58
C GLY A 57 -10.54 0.77 -12.06
N GLY A 58 -11.46 1.41 -11.35
CA GLY A 58 -11.61 1.40 -9.88
C GLY A 58 -11.46 0.07 -9.16
N SER A 59 -11.83 -1.04 -9.82
CA SER A 59 -11.92 -2.38 -9.20
C SER A 59 -10.92 -3.39 -9.74
N VAL A 60 -9.92 -2.96 -10.51
CA VAL A 60 -8.82 -3.85 -10.89
C VAL A 60 -7.98 -4.20 -9.66
N THR A 61 -7.72 -5.48 -9.43
CA THR A 61 -6.85 -5.95 -8.34
C THR A 61 -5.38 -6.00 -8.75
N PHE A 62 -4.47 -6.09 -7.78
CA PHE A 62 -3.05 -6.33 -8.07
C PHE A 62 -2.83 -7.62 -8.87
N GLY A 63 -3.49 -8.72 -8.52
CA GLY A 63 -3.38 -9.99 -9.25
C GLY A 63 -3.81 -9.87 -10.71
N GLN A 64 -4.94 -9.19 -10.97
CA GLN A 64 -5.39 -8.95 -12.35
C GLN A 64 -4.40 -8.10 -13.16
N ALA A 65 -3.78 -7.11 -12.51
CA ALA A 65 -2.75 -6.29 -13.14
C ALA A 65 -1.48 -7.10 -13.44
N ILE A 66 -1.03 -7.92 -12.49
CA ILE A 66 0.14 -8.81 -12.64
C ILE A 66 -0.10 -9.77 -13.80
N ASP A 67 -1.21 -10.52 -13.80
CA ASP A 67 -1.55 -11.49 -14.85
C ASP A 67 -1.54 -10.84 -16.24
N ALA A 68 -2.18 -9.67 -16.38
CA ALA A 68 -2.28 -8.98 -17.65
C ALA A 68 -0.92 -8.46 -18.14
N LEU A 69 -0.12 -7.84 -17.26
CA LEU A 69 1.18 -7.28 -17.63
C LEU A 69 2.21 -8.38 -17.91
N TYR A 70 2.25 -9.42 -17.09
CA TYR A 70 3.21 -10.50 -17.24
C TYR A 70 2.99 -11.28 -18.54
N SER A 71 1.73 -11.43 -18.97
CA SER A 71 1.40 -12.08 -20.24
C SER A 71 1.99 -11.40 -21.49
N VAL A 72 2.40 -10.14 -21.36
CA VAL A 72 3.00 -9.34 -22.45
C VAL A 72 4.44 -8.89 -22.16
N GLY A 73 5.11 -9.52 -21.18
CA GLY A 73 6.50 -9.23 -20.84
C GLY A 73 6.70 -7.90 -20.11
N LYS A 74 5.67 -7.40 -19.44
CA LYS A 74 5.68 -6.13 -18.69
C LYS A 74 5.43 -6.35 -17.21
N GLU A 75 5.79 -5.36 -16.41
CA GLU A 75 5.55 -5.34 -14.97
C GLU A 75 5.29 -3.92 -14.45
N MET A 76 4.78 -3.83 -13.23
CA MET A 76 4.76 -2.61 -12.44
C MET A 76 4.83 -2.96 -10.96
N GLN A 77 5.11 -1.96 -10.14
CA GLN A 77 4.92 -2.10 -8.71
C GLN A 77 3.45 -2.38 -8.36
N THR A 78 3.24 -3.32 -7.43
CA THR A 78 1.96 -3.62 -6.76
C THR A 78 2.18 -3.81 -5.26
N GLY A 79 1.10 -3.98 -4.48
CA GLY A 79 1.19 -4.51 -3.11
C GLY A 79 1.44 -6.03 -3.08
N SER A 80 1.59 -6.59 -1.88
CA SER A 80 1.98 -8.00 -1.68
C SER A 80 0.84 -9.03 -1.80
N PHE A 81 -0.43 -8.60 -1.75
CA PHE A 81 -1.59 -9.50 -1.78
C PHE A 81 -2.42 -9.29 -3.05
N SER A 82 -2.59 -10.34 -3.86
CA SER A 82 -3.21 -10.28 -5.19
C SER A 82 -4.67 -9.81 -5.20
N CYS A 83 -5.40 -9.99 -4.11
CA CYS A 83 -6.81 -9.58 -3.99
C CYS A 83 -7.01 -8.08 -3.72
N VAL A 84 -5.96 -7.35 -3.32
CA VAL A 84 -6.07 -5.92 -3.01
C VAL A 84 -6.29 -5.10 -4.30
N GLY A 85 -7.12 -4.06 -4.22
CA GLY A 85 -7.36 -3.15 -5.33
C GLY A 85 -6.15 -2.30 -5.71
N LEU A 86 -5.84 -2.25 -7.01
CA LEU A 86 -4.72 -1.49 -7.57
C LEU A 86 -4.85 0.01 -7.26
N LEU A 87 -6.04 0.57 -7.49
CA LEU A 87 -6.33 1.97 -7.19
C LEU A 87 -6.40 2.23 -5.68
N GLY A 88 -7.16 1.41 -4.94
CA GLY A 88 -7.32 1.59 -3.50
C GLY A 88 -5.99 1.55 -2.74
N GLY A 89 -5.19 0.50 -2.94
CA GLY A 89 -3.86 0.40 -2.32
C GLY A 89 -2.89 1.47 -2.85
N GLY A 90 -2.96 1.78 -4.15
CA GLY A 90 -2.10 2.77 -4.79
C GLY A 90 -2.31 4.20 -4.30
N LEU A 91 -3.55 4.64 -4.09
CA LEU A 91 -3.83 6.02 -3.64
C LEU A 91 -3.32 6.33 -2.24
N GLY A 92 -3.12 5.32 -1.39
CA GLY A 92 -2.46 5.50 -0.10
C GLY A 92 -0.93 5.45 -0.20
N GLY A 93 -0.38 4.80 -1.23
CA GLY A 93 1.02 4.41 -1.31
C GLY A 93 1.19 3.25 -2.29
N GLY A 94 0.90 2.05 -1.81
CA GLY A 94 1.14 0.80 -2.50
C GLY A 94 2.56 0.32 -2.24
N VAL A 95 2.85 0.08 -0.95
CA VAL A 95 4.02 -0.68 -0.57
C VAL A 95 3.74 -2.13 -0.92
N GLY A 96 4.64 -2.64 -1.70
CA GLY A 96 4.85 -4.04 -1.94
C GLY A 96 6.25 -4.08 -2.43
N ARG A 97 6.61 -5.14 -3.11
CA ARG A 97 8.01 -5.38 -3.07
C ARG A 97 8.75 -4.94 -4.33
N LEU A 98 8.18 -4.78 -5.53
CA LEU A 98 8.94 -4.04 -6.58
C LEU A 98 9.27 -2.56 -6.26
N SER A 99 8.98 -2.07 -5.04
CA SER A 99 9.33 -0.76 -4.49
C SER A 99 10.81 -0.35 -4.65
N GLY A 100 11.74 -1.30 -4.64
CA GLY A 100 13.16 -1.05 -4.75
C GLY A 100 13.52 -0.64 -6.17
N LEU A 101 12.90 -1.28 -7.15
CA LEU A 101 13.08 -1.02 -8.57
C LEU A 101 12.25 0.17 -9.05
N HIS A 102 10.98 0.24 -8.66
CA HIS A 102 9.96 1.08 -9.31
C HIS A 102 9.29 2.10 -8.36
N GLY A 103 9.69 2.16 -7.09
CA GLY A 103 9.03 2.98 -6.08
C GLY A 103 7.64 2.45 -5.72
N LEU A 104 6.83 3.26 -5.04
CA LEU A 104 5.45 2.88 -4.66
C LEU A 104 4.52 2.76 -5.89
N VAL A 105 3.36 2.11 -5.74
CA VAL A 105 2.34 2.06 -6.82
C VAL A 105 1.99 3.48 -7.29
N LEU A 106 1.87 4.44 -6.36
CA LEU A 106 1.58 5.83 -6.71
C LEU A 106 2.65 6.53 -7.55
N GLU A 107 3.87 6.02 -7.62
CA GLU A 107 4.92 6.59 -8.49
C GLU A 107 4.73 6.22 -9.94
N SER A 108 4.02 5.11 -10.17
CA SER A 108 3.63 4.68 -11.50
C SER A 108 2.38 5.43 -11.99
N LEU A 109 1.64 6.14 -11.14
CA LEU A 109 0.49 6.93 -11.60
C LEU A 109 0.93 8.05 -12.55
N MET A 110 0.27 8.14 -13.70
CA MET A 110 0.50 9.18 -14.70
C MET A 110 -0.68 10.15 -14.78
N THR A 111 -1.89 9.60 -14.84
CA THR A 111 -3.14 10.37 -14.88
C THR A 111 -4.22 9.65 -14.10
N VAL A 112 -5.15 10.41 -13.52
CA VAL A 112 -6.40 9.86 -12.95
C VAL A 112 -7.60 10.59 -13.52
N ARG A 113 -8.72 9.87 -13.67
CA ARG A 113 -10.03 10.49 -13.84
C ARG A 113 -10.78 10.42 -12.53
N LEU A 114 -11.07 11.58 -11.96
CA LEU A 114 -11.61 11.73 -10.61
C LEU A 114 -12.98 12.40 -10.67
N MET A 115 -13.98 11.81 -10.02
CA MET A 115 -15.25 12.48 -9.73
C MET A 115 -15.13 13.22 -8.40
N LEU A 116 -15.24 14.54 -8.45
CA LEU A 116 -15.23 15.42 -7.27
C LEU A 116 -16.56 15.37 -6.50
N PRO A 117 -16.62 15.88 -5.27
CA PRO A 117 -17.85 15.90 -4.47
C PRO A 117 -19.00 16.68 -5.12
N ASN A 118 -18.68 17.71 -5.91
CA ASN A 118 -19.65 18.44 -6.70
C ASN A 118 -20.12 17.69 -7.96
N THR A 119 -19.76 16.41 -8.13
CA THR A 119 -20.05 15.51 -9.26
C THR A 119 -19.36 15.83 -10.58
N THR A 120 -18.49 16.84 -10.61
CA THR A 120 -17.67 17.14 -11.78
C THR A 120 -16.60 16.06 -11.93
N ILE A 121 -16.40 15.59 -13.17
CA ILE A 121 -15.31 14.66 -13.49
C ILE A 121 -14.16 15.46 -14.09
N ILE A 122 -12.98 15.35 -13.48
CA ILE A 122 -11.75 16.00 -13.93
C ILE A 122 -10.69 14.95 -14.28
N THR A 123 -9.68 15.39 -15.03
CA THR A 123 -8.42 14.67 -15.18
C THR A 123 -7.39 15.32 -14.26
N ALA A 124 -6.63 14.54 -13.50
CA ALA A 124 -5.50 15.06 -12.73
C ALA A 124 -4.20 14.32 -13.13
N SER A 125 -3.15 15.07 -13.37
CA SER A 125 -1.82 14.63 -13.81
C SER A 125 -0.75 15.65 -13.38
N LYS A 126 0.51 15.45 -13.78
CA LYS A 126 1.55 16.46 -13.55
C LYS A 126 1.30 17.78 -14.32
N ASP A 127 0.55 17.72 -15.42
CA ASP A 127 0.34 18.87 -16.32
C ASP A 127 -1.08 19.46 -16.23
N GLU A 128 -1.98 18.82 -15.47
CA GLU A 128 -3.38 19.22 -15.33
C GLU A 128 -3.86 18.93 -13.90
N ASN A 129 -4.42 19.92 -13.19
CA ASN A 129 -4.85 19.77 -11.79
C ASN A 129 -3.74 19.17 -10.89
N GLU A 130 -2.51 19.69 -11.03
CA GLU A 130 -1.30 19.16 -10.40
C GLU A 130 -1.39 19.07 -8.88
N ASP A 131 -2.02 20.05 -8.23
CA ASP A 131 -2.20 20.06 -6.78
C ASP A 131 -3.10 18.90 -6.31
N ILE A 132 -4.16 18.58 -7.06
CA ILE A 132 -5.00 17.40 -6.85
C ILE A 132 -4.18 16.14 -7.11
N PHE A 133 -3.44 16.08 -8.22
CA PHE A 133 -2.61 14.93 -8.58
C PHE A 133 -1.51 14.63 -7.55
N CYS A 134 -0.91 15.66 -6.96
CA CYS A 134 0.00 15.53 -5.83
C CYS A 134 -0.73 14.96 -4.59
N ALA A 135 -1.91 15.48 -4.28
CA ALA A 135 -2.64 15.12 -3.07
C ALA A 135 -3.19 13.69 -3.09
N ILE A 136 -3.71 13.24 -4.24
CA ILE A 136 -4.28 11.89 -4.33
C ILE A 136 -3.24 10.78 -4.23
N ARG A 137 -1.97 11.09 -4.51
CA ARG A 137 -0.83 10.18 -4.32
C ARG A 137 -0.43 10.20 -2.85
N GLY A 138 -1.23 9.56 -2.00
CA GLY A 138 -1.01 9.39 -0.55
C GLY A 138 -2.22 9.73 0.32
N ALA A 139 -3.15 10.56 -0.19
CA ALA A 139 -4.36 10.94 0.54
C ALA A 139 -5.63 10.88 -0.33
N GLY A 140 -5.62 10.07 -1.41
CA GLY A 140 -6.64 10.12 -2.47
C GLY A 140 -8.09 9.90 -2.03
N PHE A 141 -8.32 9.14 -0.97
CA PHE A 141 -9.65 8.83 -0.44
C PHE A 141 -10.43 10.07 0.05
N ASN A 142 -9.75 11.22 0.19
CA ASN A 142 -10.31 12.45 0.74
C ASN A 142 -10.87 13.44 -0.29
N PHE A 143 -10.62 13.24 -1.59
CA PHE A 143 -10.84 14.28 -2.61
C PHE A 143 -11.87 13.91 -3.67
N GLY A 144 -12.45 12.72 -3.58
CA GLY A 144 -13.42 12.23 -4.54
C GLY A 144 -13.25 10.75 -4.85
N TYR A 145 -13.89 10.32 -5.94
CA TYR A 145 -13.84 8.95 -6.40
C TYR A 145 -13.02 8.80 -7.69
N VAL A 146 -11.94 8.01 -7.66
CA VAL A 146 -11.13 7.74 -8.85
C VAL A 146 -11.80 6.66 -9.69
N LEU A 147 -12.28 7.05 -10.88
CA LEU A 147 -12.98 6.19 -11.83
C LEU A 147 -12.01 5.22 -12.53
N ASN A 148 -10.88 5.76 -12.97
CA ASN A 148 -9.77 5.03 -13.56
C ASN A 148 -8.46 5.82 -13.43
N ALA A 149 -7.34 5.11 -13.60
CA ALA A 149 -6.02 5.71 -13.67
C ALA A 149 -5.18 5.07 -14.76
N THR A 150 -4.29 5.87 -15.33
CA THR A 150 -3.25 5.42 -16.25
C THR A 150 -1.93 5.32 -15.50
N TYR A 151 -1.24 4.21 -15.70
CA TYR A 151 0.02 3.91 -15.02
C TYR A 151 1.16 3.83 -16.02
N ARG A 152 2.39 4.10 -15.58
CA ARG A 152 3.62 3.69 -16.26
C ARG A 152 3.89 2.23 -15.93
N ILE A 153 4.31 1.47 -16.94
CA ILE A 153 4.81 0.09 -16.77
C ILE A 153 6.24 -0.04 -17.28
N TYR A 154 6.89 -1.12 -16.88
CA TYR A 154 8.29 -1.42 -17.14
C TYR A 154 8.43 -2.75 -17.87
N ASP A 155 9.53 -2.93 -18.58
CA ASP A 155 9.90 -4.26 -19.07
C ASP A 155 10.24 -5.16 -17.88
N GLN A 156 9.87 -6.42 -17.96
CA GLN A 156 10.24 -7.38 -16.92
C GLN A 156 11.75 -7.51 -16.78
N VAL A 157 12.23 -7.52 -15.53
CA VAL A 157 13.59 -7.97 -15.21
C VAL A 157 13.78 -9.43 -15.67
N PRO A 158 14.98 -9.83 -16.14
CA PRO A 158 15.15 -10.63 -17.36
C PRO A 158 14.27 -11.90 -17.42
N ASN A 159 13.23 -11.82 -18.26
CA ASN A 159 12.20 -12.82 -18.56
C ASN A 159 11.11 -13.04 -17.49
N GLY A 160 10.87 -12.07 -16.60
CA GLY A 160 9.88 -12.18 -15.52
C GLY A 160 10.25 -13.21 -14.46
N LEU A 161 11.53 -13.60 -14.43
CA LEU A 161 12.05 -14.59 -13.50
C LEU A 161 12.53 -13.90 -12.24
N HIS A 162 11.86 -14.19 -11.13
CA HIS A 162 12.28 -13.76 -9.82
C HIS A 162 12.61 -14.99 -8.96
N LEU A 163 13.61 -14.86 -8.10
CA LEU A 163 13.81 -15.83 -7.03
C LEU A 163 12.77 -15.57 -5.94
N ASN A 164 12.04 -16.60 -5.53
CA ASN A 164 11.27 -16.62 -4.30
C ASN A 164 11.89 -17.65 -3.33
N ALA A 165 12.14 -17.29 -2.08
CA ALA A 165 12.77 -18.15 -1.08
C ALA A 165 12.16 -17.97 0.30
N ASP A 166 11.70 -19.07 0.89
CA ASP A 166 11.13 -19.09 2.23
C ASP A 166 12.09 -19.71 3.24
N PHE A 167 12.20 -19.05 4.40
CA PHE A 167 13.02 -19.48 5.52
C PHE A 167 12.19 -19.51 6.79
N LYS A 168 12.37 -20.54 7.62
CA LYS A 168 11.81 -20.59 8.97
C LYS A 168 12.93 -20.61 10.01
N PHE A 169 12.84 -19.74 11.00
CA PHE A 169 13.77 -19.68 12.13
C PHE A 169 13.00 -19.83 13.45
N PRO A 170 13.60 -20.44 14.49
CA PRO A 170 12.99 -20.47 15.81
C PRO A 170 13.00 -19.06 16.41
N ILE A 171 12.05 -18.75 17.28
CA ILE A 171 11.99 -17.41 17.90
C ILE A 171 13.24 -17.09 18.73
N SER A 172 13.97 -18.10 19.20
CA SER A 172 15.25 -17.93 19.89
C SER A 172 16.32 -17.24 19.04
N GLN A 173 16.18 -17.20 17.72
CA GLN A 173 17.08 -16.49 16.80
C GLN A 173 16.64 -15.05 16.48
N VAL A 174 15.59 -14.51 17.11
CA VAL A 174 15.05 -13.17 16.77
C VAL A 174 16.11 -12.07 16.81
N GLN A 175 17.01 -12.12 17.80
CA GLN A 175 18.07 -11.14 17.92
C GLN A 175 19.08 -11.25 16.77
N SER A 176 19.66 -12.43 16.54
CA SER A 176 20.65 -12.63 15.47
C SER A 176 20.07 -12.38 14.08
N TYR A 177 18.80 -12.76 13.87
CA TYR A 177 18.06 -12.48 12.64
C TYR A 177 18.01 -10.98 12.34
N TYR A 178 17.59 -10.15 13.31
CA TYR A 178 17.50 -8.70 13.12
C TYR A 178 18.86 -8.01 13.09
N GLU A 179 19.86 -8.46 13.85
CA GLU A 179 21.23 -7.94 13.75
C GLU A 179 21.82 -8.14 12.34
N ARG A 180 21.54 -9.30 11.73
CA ARG A 180 21.96 -9.57 10.35
C ARG A 180 21.18 -8.74 9.34
N LEU A 181 19.86 -8.57 9.53
CA LEU A 181 19.05 -7.68 8.70
C LEU A 181 19.51 -6.21 8.79
N ASP A 182 19.81 -5.68 9.98
CA ASP A 182 20.34 -4.32 10.13
C ASP A 182 21.66 -4.16 9.38
N THR A 183 22.56 -5.14 9.53
CA THR A 183 23.86 -5.13 8.85
C THR A 183 23.70 -5.08 7.34
N ILE A 184 22.84 -5.94 6.78
CA ILE A 184 22.69 -6.01 5.32
C ILE A 184 21.88 -4.85 4.76
N SER A 185 20.90 -4.32 5.51
CA SER A 185 19.97 -3.26 5.05
C SER A 185 20.68 -2.02 4.50
N LYS A 186 21.87 -1.71 5.02
CA LYS A 186 22.72 -0.57 4.60
C LYS A 186 23.37 -0.77 3.23
N SER A 187 23.38 -2.00 2.73
CA SER A 187 24.08 -2.44 1.53
C SER A 187 23.21 -3.27 0.57
N LEU A 188 21.94 -3.51 0.93
CA LEU A 188 21.03 -4.24 0.05
C LEU A 188 20.89 -3.46 -1.26
N PRO A 189 21.10 -4.11 -2.40
CA PRO A 189 20.82 -3.47 -3.68
C PRO A 189 19.29 -3.33 -3.85
N LYS A 190 18.86 -2.78 -4.96
CA LYS A 190 17.44 -2.42 -5.17
C LYS A 190 16.56 -3.61 -5.58
N GLU A 191 17.12 -4.79 -5.82
CA GLU A 191 16.50 -6.02 -6.35
C GLU A 191 15.97 -7.04 -5.30
N PRO A 192 16.54 -7.21 -4.08
CA PRO A 192 15.97 -8.07 -3.05
C PRO A 192 14.86 -7.41 -2.23
N SER A 193 13.85 -8.14 -1.76
CA SER A 193 12.91 -7.81 -0.68
C SER A 193 12.91 -8.87 0.39
N ILE A 194 12.53 -8.51 1.61
CA ILE A 194 12.28 -9.47 2.68
C ILE A 194 11.02 -9.06 3.44
N LEU A 195 10.06 -9.98 3.52
CA LEU A 195 8.94 -9.91 4.44
C LEU A 195 9.23 -10.83 5.60
N THR A 196 9.20 -10.29 6.81
CA THR A 196 9.32 -11.06 8.05
C THR A 196 7.95 -11.19 8.68
N LEU A 197 7.53 -12.41 8.97
CA LEU A 197 6.29 -12.73 9.67
C LEU A 197 6.61 -13.45 10.98
N PHE A 198 5.87 -13.10 12.03
CA PHE A 198 5.88 -13.80 13.31
C PHE A 198 4.57 -14.57 13.42
N ASN A 199 4.64 -15.89 13.31
CA ASN A 199 3.46 -16.74 13.26
C ASN A 199 3.58 -17.83 14.32
N PHE A 200 2.45 -18.24 14.90
CA PHE A 200 2.42 -19.46 15.72
C PHE A 200 2.49 -20.69 14.81
N ASP A 201 3.46 -21.56 15.08
CA ASP A 201 3.62 -22.85 14.40
C ASP A 201 3.00 -23.95 15.28
N ALA A 202 1.95 -24.60 14.78
CA ALA A 202 1.23 -25.61 15.54
C ALA A 202 2.02 -26.91 15.73
N ASP A 203 2.92 -27.25 14.80
CA ASP A 203 3.73 -28.48 14.87
C ASP A 203 4.86 -28.34 15.89
N LEU A 204 5.46 -27.14 15.95
CA LEU A 204 6.50 -26.80 16.92
C LEU A 204 5.93 -26.28 18.26
N ASN A 205 4.64 -25.93 18.29
CA ASN A 205 3.94 -25.35 19.44
C ASN A 205 4.65 -24.10 20.00
N GLU A 206 5.19 -23.27 19.10
CA GLU A 206 5.88 -22.02 19.43
C GLU A 206 5.66 -20.96 18.36
N THR A 207 5.94 -19.70 18.69
CA THR A 207 6.08 -18.66 17.67
C THR A 207 7.36 -18.91 16.87
N VAL A 208 7.30 -18.73 15.56
CA VAL A 208 8.45 -18.81 14.65
C VAL A 208 8.58 -17.55 13.83
N ILE A 209 9.78 -17.33 13.31
CA ILE A 209 10.06 -16.28 12.32
C ILE A 209 9.98 -16.94 10.95
N THR A 210 9.12 -16.42 10.08
CA THR A 210 9.11 -16.78 8.66
C THR A 210 9.63 -15.60 7.87
N ALA A 211 10.73 -15.80 7.15
CA ALA A 211 11.26 -14.81 6.22
C ALA A 211 10.95 -15.27 4.80
N ASN A 212 10.19 -14.47 4.07
CA ASN A 212 10.01 -14.65 2.64
C ASN A 212 10.88 -13.61 1.93
N ALA A 213 11.97 -14.07 1.33
CA ALA A 213 12.89 -13.25 0.58
C ALA A 213 12.69 -13.44 -0.91
N VAL A 214 12.72 -12.34 -1.64
CA VAL A 214 12.50 -12.36 -3.08
C VAL A 214 13.54 -11.49 -3.77
N TYR A 215 14.04 -11.91 -4.92
CA TYR A 215 15.00 -11.14 -5.72
C TYR A 215 14.52 -11.00 -7.16
N ALA A 216 14.40 -9.75 -7.61
CA ALA A 216 13.94 -9.38 -8.94
C ALA A 216 15.11 -9.42 -9.95
N GLY A 217 15.40 -10.61 -10.47
CA GLY A 217 16.51 -10.84 -11.40
C GLY A 217 16.97 -12.30 -11.43
N PRO A 218 18.14 -12.58 -12.05
CA PRO A 218 18.64 -13.93 -12.22
C PRO A 218 18.75 -14.72 -10.89
N GLU A 219 18.40 -16.00 -10.94
CA GLU A 219 18.40 -16.87 -9.76
C GLU A 219 19.75 -16.90 -9.02
N ALA A 220 20.86 -16.91 -9.76
CA ALA A 220 22.20 -16.94 -9.18
C ALA A 220 22.50 -15.70 -8.31
N ASP A 221 22.10 -14.52 -8.80
CA ASP A 221 22.28 -13.25 -8.06
C ASP A 221 21.33 -13.20 -6.86
N GLY A 222 20.11 -13.71 -7.02
CA GLY A 222 19.16 -13.85 -5.93
C GLY A 222 19.66 -14.77 -4.82
N ARG A 223 20.25 -15.92 -5.17
CA ARG A 223 20.84 -16.86 -4.19
C ARG A 223 21.94 -16.18 -3.40
N ALA A 224 22.81 -15.43 -4.07
CA ALA A 224 23.85 -14.65 -3.39
C ALA A 224 23.24 -13.58 -2.45
N ALA A 225 22.18 -12.90 -2.89
CA ALA A 225 21.51 -11.86 -2.12
C ALA A 225 20.81 -12.38 -0.85
N VAL A 226 20.33 -13.62 -0.85
CA VAL A 226 19.65 -14.24 0.32
C VAL A 226 20.55 -15.19 1.11
N GLN A 227 21.80 -15.38 0.70
CA GLN A 227 22.74 -16.31 1.34
C GLN A 227 22.90 -16.04 2.84
N PHE A 228 22.81 -14.77 3.25
CA PHE A 228 22.92 -14.40 4.65
C PHE A 228 21.84 -15.01 5.54
N LEU A 229 20.66 -15.34 5.00
CA LEU A 229 19.59 -16.02 5.72
C LEU A 229 19.89 -17.52 5.87
N LEU A 230 20.49 -18.14 4.84
CA LEU A 230 20.97 -19.52 4.92
C LEU A 230 22.07 -19.68 5.96
N ASP A 231 22.99 -18.71 6.05
CA ASP A 231 24.09 -18.69 7.01
C ASP A 231 23.63 -18.66 8.48
N GLN A 232 22.36 -18.31 8.74
CA GLN A 232 21.76 -18.33 10.09
C GLN A 232 21.27 -19.71 10.52
N ASN A 233 21.42 -20.76 9.69
CA ASN A 233 20.93 -22.12 9.95
C ASN A 233 19.43 -22.15 10.28
N PRO A 234 18.55 -21.81 9.31
CA PRO A 234 17.11 -21.91 9.49
C PRO A 234 16.69 -23.36 9.83
N LEU A 235 15.56 -23.51 10.54
CA LEU A 235 14.92 -24.82 10.79
C LEU A 235 14.61 -25.53 9.47
N TRP A 236 14.21 -24.76 8.46
CA TRP A 236 14.08 -25.22 7.08
C TRP A 236 14.12 -24.04 6.10
N ALA A 237 14.52 -24.33 4.86
CA ALA A 237 14.39 -23.44 3.71
C ALA A 237 13.64 -24.18 2.60
N ILE A 238 12.46 -23.71 2.19
CA ILE A 238 11.70 -24.29 1.07
C ILE A 238 11.84 -23.35 -0.11
N GLY A 239 12.14 -23.93 -1.27
CA GLY A 239 11.69 -23.34 -2.52
C GLY A 239 12.63 -22.35 -3.18
N VAL A 240 13.96 -22.47 -3.07
CA VAL A 240 14.92 -21.67 -3.88
C VAL A 240 14.80 -21.89 -5.41
N ASN A 241 13.73 -22.53 -5.89
CA ASN A 241 13.52 -22.95 -7.28
C ASN A 241 12.15 -22.53 -7.85
N ARG A 242 11.40 -21.63 -7.20
CA ARG A 242 10.10 -21.19 -7.73
C ARG A 242 10.25 -19.84 -8.42
N ILE A 243 10.23 -19.89 -9.75
CA ILE A 243 9.86 -18.75 -10.60
C ILE A 243 8.40 -18.47 -10.26
N ASP A 244 8.19 -17.44 -9.44
CA ASP A 244 6.87 -17.00 -9.03
C ASP A 244 6.57 -15.68 -9.75
N PRO A 245 5.47 -15.56 -10.52
CA PRO A 245 5.04 -14.27 -11.04
C PRO A 245 4.69 -13.27 -9.92
N ASP A 246 4.44 -13.74 -8.69
CA ASP A 246 4.11 -12.92 -7.53
C ASP A 246 5.35 -12.60 -6.68
N ALA A 247 6.36 -12.02 -7.30
CA ALA A 247 7.65 -11.78 -6.67
C ALA A 247 8.07 -10.30 -6.76
N TYR A 248 8.74 -9.81 -5.70
CA TYR A 248 8.78 -8.42 -5.33
C TYR A 248 10.08 -8.07 -4.48
N THR A 249 10.71 -6.87 -4.58
CA THR A 249 11.95 -6.23 -3.92
C THR A 249 11.88 -5.19 -2.67
N THR A 250 12.93 -4.41 -2.35
CA THR A 250 13.21 -3.48 -1.21
C THR A 250 12.63 -2.05 -1.42
N ALA A 251 13.18 -0.98 -0.81
CA ALA A 251 12.59 0.37 -0.75
C ALA A 251 13.34 1.47 -1.54
N SER A 252 14.45 1.16 -2.23
CA SER A 252 15.32 2.16 -2.88
C SER A 252 14.61 3.09 -3.87
N GLY A 253 13.63 2.61 -4.64
CA GLY A 253 12.86 3.44 -5.58
C GLY A 253 11.97 4.47 -4.88
N ILE A 254 11.58 4.23 -3.62
CA ILE A 254 10.76 5.16 -2.83
C ILE A 254 11.56 6.43 -2.48
N LEU A 255 12.85 6.27 -2.19
CA LEU A 255 13.78 7.35 -1.83
C LEU A 255 14.14 8.27 -3.00
N ALA A 256 13.97 7.79 -4.24
CA ALA A 256 14.34 8.55 -5.44
C ALA A 256 13.38 9.71 -5.73
N VAL A 257 12.18 9.70 -5.16
CA VAL A 257 11.15 10.71 -5.40
C VAL A 257 11.16 11.76 -4.28
N PRO A 258 11.25 13.06 -4.59
CA PRO A 258 11.23 14.12 -3.58
C PRO A 258 9.98 14.07 -2.70
N ASP A 259 10.15 14.34 -1.40
CA ASP A 259 9.06 14.27 -0.41
C ASP A 259 7.83 15.12 -0.80
N ASN A 260 8.06 16.31 -1.36
CA ASN A 260 6.99 17.24 -1.72
C ASN A 260 6.24 16.87 -3.00
N GLU A 261 6.71 15.92 -3.82
CA GLU A 261 6.03 15.51 -5.06
C GLU A 261 4.68 14.80 -4.83
N THR A 262 4.45 14.27 -3.64
CA THR A 262 3.25 13.49 -3.31
C THR A 262 2.73 13.80 -1.91
N ALA A 263 1.50 13.39 -1.62
CA ALA A 263 0.97 13.37 -0.25
C ALA A 263 1.55 12.25 0.61
N TYR A 264 2.10 11.17 0.02
CA TYR A 264 2.70 10.08 0.78
C TYR A 264 3.85 10.59 1.67
N PRO A 265 3.75 10.44 2.99
CA PRO A 265 4.82 10.78 3.92
C PRO A 265 5.78 9.60 4.14
N TRP A 266 6.84 9.82 4.92
CA TRP A 266 7.69 8.73 5.45
C TRP A 266 8.57 7.99 4.43
N ARG A 267 8.95 8.65 3.32
CA ARG A 267 9.81 8.06 2.28
C ARG A 267 11.16 7.52 2.79
N SER A 268 11.69 8.08 3.88
CA SER A 268 12.95 7.68 4.48
C SER A 268 12.89 6.40 5.32
N LEU A 269 11.68 5.86 5.57
CA LEU A 269 11.53 4.61 6.31
C LEU A 269 11.88 3.42 5.41
N ILE A 270 12.75 2.55 5.92
CA ILE A 270 13.25 1.39 5.19
C ILE A 270 12.55 0.07 5.59
N ALA A 271 11.64 0.14 6.56
CA ALA A 271 10.87 -0.99 7.05
C ALA A 271 9.44 -0.56 7.43
N HIS A 272 8.48 -1.41 7.12
CA HIS A 272 7.07 -1.27 7.52
C HIS A 272 6.71 -2.44 8.43
N ALA A 273 6.14 -2.15 9.60
CA ALA A 273 5.60 -3.16 10.50
C ALA A 273 4.06 -3.11 10.43
N LEU A 274 3.45 -4.25 10.13
CA LEU A 274 2.01 -4.44 10.19
C LEU A 274 1.69 -5.39 11.35
N LEU A 275 0.83 -4.96 12.26
CA LEU A 275 0.32 -5.78 13.35
C LEU A 275 -1.10 -6.21 12.99
N GLU A 276 -1.28 -7.51 12.70
CA GLU A 276 -2.57 -8.08 12.35
C GLU A 276 -2.95 -9.16 13.37
N PHE A 277 -4.10 -8.99 14.00
CA PHE A 277 -4.67 -9.96 14.94
C PHE A 277 -6.02 -10.42 14.40
N LYS A 278 -6.20 -11.73 14.25
CA LYS A 278 -7.46 -12.34 13.80
C LYS A 278 -8.13 -13.04 14.96
N HIS A 279 -9.37 -12.67 15.24
CA HIS A 279 -10.24 -13.36 16.18
C HIS A 279 -11.70 -13.23 15.75
N SER A 280 -12.55 -14.10 16.27
CA SER A 280 -13.99 -14.13 15.96
C SER A 280 -14.88 -13.67 17.12
N ASP A 281 -14.30 -13.42 18.30
CA ASP A 281 -15.03 -12.99 19.49
C ASP A 281 -14.85 -11.49 19.70
N ALA A 282 -15.93 -10.73 19.45
CA ALA A 282 -15.95 -9.27 19.60
C ALA A 282 -15.70 -8.81 21.05
N ASN A 283 -15.93 -9.68 22.05
CA ASN A 283 -15.60 -9.33 23.43
C ASN A 283 -14.07 -9.21 23.66
N LEU A 284 -13.27 -9.69 22.72
CA LEU A 284 -11.82 -9.60 22.77
C LEU A 284 -11.27 -8.33 22.12
N ASP A 285 -12.07 -7.55 21.37
CA ASP A 285 -11.61 -6.39 20.59
C ASP A 285 -10.74 -5.46 21.45
N ALA A 286 -11.27 -4.97 22.58
CA ALA A 286 -10.54 -4.05 23.47
C ALA A 286 -9.26 -4.67 24.07
N VAL A 287 -9.24 -5.98 24.30
CA VAL A 287 -8.07 -6.70 24.84
C VAL A 287 -6.99 -6.81 23.77
N VAL A 288 -7.38 -7.17 22.55
CA VAL A 288 -6.51 -7.31 21.39
C VAL A 288 -5.95 -5.95 20.98
N ASP A 289 -6.78 -4.92 20.87
CA ASP A 289 -6.35 -3.54 20.59
C ASP A 289 -5.36 -3.04 21.63
N GLY A 290 -5.67 -3.25 22.92
CA GLY A 290 -4.78 -2.90 24.02
C GLY A 290 -3.43 -3.61 23.92
N TYR A 291 -3.40 -4.87 23.46
CA TYR A 291 -2.16 -5.62 23.23
C TYR A 291 -1.39 -5.10 22.01
N ALA A 292 -2.07 -4.85 20.89
CA ALA A 292 -1.50 -4.30 19.68
C ALA A 292 -0.84 -2.94 19.92
N ARG A 293 -1.51 -2.03 20.66
CA ARG A 293 -0.95 -0.72 21.04
C ARG A 293 0.32 -0.85 21.87
N ARG A 294 0.38 -1.80 22.82
CA ARG A 294 1.61 -2.04 23.61
C ARG A 294 2.77 -2.49 22.73
N ILE A 295 2.52 -3.35 21.73
CA ILE A 295 3.57 -3.75 20.77
C ILE A 295 4.00 -2.54 19.93
N ARG A 296 3.03 -1.77 19.41
CA ARG A 296 3.28 -0.54 18.66
C ARG A 296 4.15 0.44 19.46
N ASP A 297 3.84 0.67 20.74
CA ASP A 297 4.60 1.57 21.62
C ASP A 297 6.06 1.11 21.82
N VAL A 298 6.29 -0.21 21.85
CA VAL A 298 7.66 -0.77 21.92
C VAL A 298 8.41 -0.51 20.62
N LEU A 299 7.77 -0.75 19.47
CA LEU A 299 8.39 -0.52 18.16
C LEU A 299 8.70 0.96 17.91
N VAL A 300 7.82 1.88 18.31
CA VAL A 300 8.05 3.33 18.16
C VAL A 300 9.27 3.78 18.95
N LYS A 301 9.48 3.25 20.17
CA LYS A 301 10.66 3.58 20.99
C LYS A 301 11.98 3.18 20.34
N THR A 302 11.98 2.19 19.45
CA THR A 302 13.17 1.68 18.79
C THR A 302 13.29 2.10 17.32
N ALA A 303 12.24 2.70 16.74
CA ALA A 303 12.18 3.10 15.34
C ALA A 303 13.11 4.27 14.96
N GLY A 304 13.68 4.98 15.94
CA GLY A 304 14.53 6.14 15.71
C GLY A 304 13.78 7.38 15.24
N THR A 305 12.46 7.41 15.39
CA THR A 305 11.58 8.53 15.02
C THR A 305 11.03 9.21 16.27
N ALA A 306 10.70 10.51 16.17
CA ALA A 306 10.21 11.27 17.32
C ALA A 306 8.79 10.89 17.75
N ARG A 307 8.02 10.26 16.85
CA ARG A 307 6.63 9.84 17.02
C ARG A 307 6.34 8.65 16.11
N LEU A 308 5.17 8.06 16.27
CA LEU A 308 4.69 7.01 15.36
C LEU A 308 4.62 7.55 13.92
N ASN A 309 4.99 6.71 12.94
CA ASN A 309 4.84 7.02 11.53
C ASN A 309 4.05 5.90 10.89
N VAL A 310 2.86 6.21 10.38
CA VAL A 310 1.96 5.20 9.86
C VAL A 310 1.69 5.42 8.39
N TYR A 311 1.80 4.34 7.63
CA TYR A 311 1.28 4.28 6.29
C TYR A 311 -0.25 4.21 6.37
N VAL A 312 -0.97 5.16 5.78
CA VAL A 312 -2.44 5.29 5.86
C VAL A 312 -3.22 3.99 5.53
N SER A 313 -2.71 3.13 4.65
CA SER A 313 -3.40 1.85 4.36
C SER A 313 -3.26 0.81 5.49
N TYR A 314 -2.36 1.05 6.45
CA TYR A 314 -2.13 0.23 7.64
C TYR A 314 -2.56 0.93 8.94
N SER A 315 -3.10 2.15 8.88
CA SER A 315 -3.59 2.82 10.10
C SER A 315 -4.85 2.17 10.62
N HIS A 316 -4.92 2.08 11.95
CA HIS A 316 -6.05 1.52 12.65
C HIS A 316 -7.18 2.55 12.79
N GLY A 317 -6.84 3.83 12.99
CA GLY A 317 -7.77 4.95 13.19
C GLY A 317 -7.66 5.61 14.56
N ASP A 318 -6.75 5.13 15.42
CA ASP A 318 -6.42 5.76 16.71
C ASP A 318 -5.15 6.65 16.63
N GLU A 319 -4.56 6.77 15.44
CA GLU A 319 -3.42 7.64 15.15
C GLU A 319 -3.83 9.09 14.91
N THR A 320 -2.91 10.01 15.20
CA THR A 320 -3.06 11.43 14.85
C THR A 320 -2.83 11.66 13.36
N LEU A 321 -3.34 12.78 12.84
CA LEU A 321 -3.17 13.14 11.44
C LEU A 321 -1.70 13.40 11.08
N GLU A 322 -0.90 13.89 12.03
CA GLU A 322 0.53 14.11 11.87
C GLU A 322 1.30 12.80 11.73
N GLU A 323 0.84 11.73 12.38
CA GLU A 323 1.43 10.39 12.28
C GLU A 323 1.05 9.69 10.96
N VAL A 324 -0.12 10.01 10.40
CA VAL A 324 -0.62 9.44 9.14
C VAL A 324 -0.12 10.21 7.91
N TYR A 325 -0.23 11.54 7.89
CA TYR A 325 0.04 12.38 6.71
C TYR A 325 1.31 13.23 6.82
N GLY A 326 1.90 13.33 8.00
CA GLY A 326 3.03 14.21 8.26
C GLY A 326 2.64 15.67 8.39
N GLU A 327 3.05 16.28 9.51
CA GLU A 327 2.78 17.69 9.86
C GLU A 327 3.08 18.67 8.71
N GLN A 328 4.20 18.47 8.02
CA GLN A 328 4.64 19.31 6.90
C GLN A 328 3.69 19.32 5.70
N LYS A 329 2.84 18.30 5.55
CA LYS A 329 1.91 18.17 4.42
C LYS A 329 0.48 18.60 4.78
N LEU A 330 0.11 18.60 6.06
CA LEU A 330 -1.26 18.85 6.50
C LEU A 330 -1.76 20.24 6.11
N GLY A 331 -0.92 21.28 6.21
CA GLY A 331 -1.30 22.64 5.81
C GLY A 331 -1.77 22.76 4.36
N ARG A 332 -1.10 22.10 3.40
CA ARG A 332 -1.51 22.12 1.98
C ARG A 332 -2.70 21.19 1.71
N LEU A 333 -2.74 20.03 2.38
CA LEU A 333 -3.82 19.05 2.23
C LEU A 333 -5.14 19.60 2.77
N ALA A 334 -5.12 20.29 3.91
CA ALA A 334 -6.30 20.91 4.51
C ALA A 334 -6.88 22.02 3.64
N LYS A 335 -6.03 22.91 3.11
CA LYS A 335 -6.45 23.95 2.15
C LYS A 335 -7.09 23.37 0.90
N LEU A 336 -6.53 22.26 0.39
CA LEU A 336 -7.09 21.57 -0.77
C LEU A 336 -8.43 20.91 -0.45
N LYS A 337 -8.53 20.25 0.71
CA LYS A 337 -9.76 19.63 1.21
C LYS A 337 -10.88 20.66 1.33
N GLN A 338 -10.61 21.81 1.96
CA GLN A 338 -11.56 22.92 2.07
C GLN A 338 -12.05 23.43 0.70
N ARG A 339 -11.19 23.41 -0.32
CA ARG A 339 -11.56 23.85 -1.68
C ARG A 339 -12.39 22.83 -2.44
N ILE A 340 -12.10 21.53 -2.28
CA ILE A 340 -12.67 20.46 -3.09
C ILE A 340 -13.90 19.83 -2.43
N ASP A 341 -13.83 19.62 -1.13
CA ASP A 341 -14.83 18.91 -0.33
C ASP A 341 -15.14 19.66 0.98
N PRO A 342 -15.62 20.91 0.92
CA PRO A 342 -15.89 21.72 2.12
C PRO A 342 -16.96 21.12 3.04
N ASP A 343 -17.81 20.24 2.50
CA ASP A 343 -18.92 19.61 3.23
C ASP A 343 -18.53 18.23 3.82
N GLY A 344 -17.29 17.76 3.61
CA GLY A 344 -16.81 16.50 4.18
C GLY A 344 -17.50 15.25 3.63
N LEU A 345 -17.87 15.26 2.34
CA LEU A 345 -18.57 14.13 1.70
C LEU A 345 -17.69 12.86 1.65
N PHE A 346 -16.37 13.03 1.59
CA PHE A 346 -15.37 11.98 1.56
C PHE A 346 -14.50 11.96 2.83
N ASP A 347 -15.15 11.78 4.00
CA ASP A 347 -14.50 11.76 5.32
C ASP A 347 -14.49 10.37 5.98
N ALA A 348 -14.96 9.33 5.28
CA ALA A 348 -15.06 7.98 5.83
C ALA A 348 -13.72 7.32 6.23
N TYR A 349 -12.61 7.73 5.59
CA TYR A 349 -11.33 7.06 5.73
C TYR A 349 -10.19 8.05 5.99
N HIS A 350 -9.74 8.11 7.25
CA HIS A 350 -8.68 9.02 7.73
C HIS A 350 -8.84 10.46 7.20
N ALA A 351 -9.98 11.08 7.52
CA ALA A 351 -10.37 12.39 7.01
C ALA A 351 -9.32 13.48 7.26
N LEU A 352 -9.02 14.24 6.21
CA LEU A 352 -8.22 15.46 6.32
C LEU A 352 -9.05 16.59 6.94
N PRO A 353 -8.42 17.48 7.74
CA PRO A 353 -9.13 18.59 8.36
C PRO A 353 -9.39 19.71 7.32
N MET A 354 -10.40 20.53 7.56
CA MET A 354 -10.71 21.70 6.70
C MET A 354 -9.77 22.89 6.94
N ALA A 355 -9.02 22.87 8.03
CA ALA A 355 -8.00 23.87 8.36
C ALA A 355 -6.91 23.21 9.20
N TYR A 356 -5.67 23.67 9.03
CA TYR A 356 -4.53 23.23 9.83
C TYR A 356 -3.64 24.46 10.12
N PRO A 357 -3.19 24.65 11.37
CA PRO A 357 -2.48 25.85 11.82
C PRO A 357 -1.11 26.06 11.15
#